data_AF-I1R154-F1
#
_entry.id   AF-I1R154-F1
#
_cell.length_a   1.000
_cell.length_b   1.000
_cell.length_c   1.000
_cell.angle_alpha   90.00
_cell.angle_beta   90.00
_cell.angle_gamma   90.00
#
_symmetry.space_group_name_H-M   'P 1'
#
loop_
_entity.id
_entity.type
_entity.pdbx_description
1 polymer ?
#
loop_
_entity_poly.entity_id
_entity_poly.type
_entity_poly.pdbx_seq_one_letter_code
_entity_poly.pdbx_strand_id
1 'polypeptide(L)'
;FAGWLQYSTSTFCEQANIIIRKMSSKFKLRMFCRTTGAIALCSSKKQLKLSQPNADELGYADSVSLEDIGGVRNEEGRNSVAIAVLRGSTDSILDDLGRAVDDGVNTYKSMCRDSRIIPGAAATEIELAKRLKEFSLKETG
;
A
#
# COMPACT_ATOMS: atom_id res chain seq x y z
N PHE A 1 23.25 -17.80 -20.39
CA PHE A 1 23.39 -16.39 -20.83
C PHE A 1 22.78 -15.40 -19.85
N ALA A 2 21.46 -15.41 -19.59
CA ALA A 2 20.83 -14.42 -18.71
C ALA A 2 21.35 -14.39 -17.26
N GLY A 3 21.59 -15.57 -16.64
CA GLY A 3 22.10 -15.65 -15.27
C GLY A 3 23.54 -15.13 -15.11
N TRP A 4 24.39 -15.32 -16.11
CA TRP A 4 25.78 -14.85 -16.10
C TRP A 4 25.84 -13.32 -16.20
N LEU A 5 25.01 -12.74 -17.08
CA LEU A 5 24.89 -11.28 -17.21
C LEU A 5 24.44 -10.63 -15.89
N GLN A 6 23.46 -11.25 -15.21
CA GLN A 6 22.93 -10.74 -13.95
C GLN A 6 24.00 -10.76 -12.84
N TYR A 7 24.83 -11.81 -12.79
CA TYR A 7 25.94 -11.92 -11.85
C TYR A 7 27.01 -10.85 -12.09
N SER A 8 27.43 -10.66 -13.34
CA SER A 8 28.40 -9.61 -13.68
C SER A 8 27.90 -8.20 -13.32
N THR A 9 26.61 -7.92 -13.55
CA THR A 9 26.03 -6.61 -13.19
C THR A 9 25.96 -6.37 -11.69
N SER A 10 25.65 -7.40 -10.88
CA SER A 10 25.65 -7.24 -9.42
C SER A 10 27.05 -6.93 -8.89
N THR A 11 28.07 -7.62 -9.38
CA THR A 11 29.46 -7.40 -8.95
C THR A 11 29.95 -6.00 -9.33
N PHE A 12 29.62 -5.51 -10.52
CA PHE A 12 29.99 -4.15 -10.94
C PHE A 12 29.35 -3.08 -10.05
N CYS A 13 28.07 -3.23 -9.71
CA CYS A 13 27.37 -2.26 -8.87
C CYS A 13 27.82 -2.32 -7.40
N GLU A 14 28.19 -3.50 -6.90
CA GLU A 14 28.77 -3.64 -5.56
C GLU A 14 30.12 -2.90 -5.45
N GLN A 15 30.99 -3.02 -6.46
CA GLN A 15 32.23 -2.24 -6.53
C GLN A 15 32.00 -0.73 -6.58
N ALA A 16 30.87 -0.30 -7.14
CA ALA A 16 30.45 1.10 -7.20
C ALA A 16 29.66 1.57 -5.95
N ASN A 17 29.53 0.74 -4.91
CA ASN A 17 28.69 1.00 -3.72
C ASN A 17 27.21 1.29 -4.04
N ILE A 18 26.68 0.63 -5.08
CA ILE A 18 25.28 0.75 -5.51
C ILE A 18 24.51 -0.50 -5.08
N ILE A 19 23.45 -0.32 -4.28
CA ILE A 19 22.54 -1.40 -3.88
C ILE A 19 21.51 -1.65 -4.99
N ILE A 20 21.44 -2.87 -5.50
CA ILE A 20 20.42 -3.30 -6.47
C ILE A 20 19.35 -4.15 -5.79
N ARG A 21 18.08 -3.76 -5.93
CA ARG A 21 16.94 -4.59 -5.50
C ARG A 21 15.96 -4.85 -6.64
N LYS A 22 15.79 -6.13 -6.98
CA LYS A 22 14.73 -6.57 -7.89
C LYS A 22 13.37 -6.51 -7.20
N MET A 23 12.47 -5.68 -7.72
CA MET A 23 11.07 -5.61 -7.32
C MET A 23 10.18 -6.24 -8.40
N SER A 24 9.50 -7.34 -8.09
CA SER A 24 8.58 -8.01 -9.04
C SER A 24 7.19 -7.37 -9.10
N SER A 25 6.73 -6.78 -8.00
CA SER A 25 5.39 -6.19 -7.91
C SER A 25 5.38 -4.74 -8.40
N LYS A 26 4.56 -4.47 -9.42
CA LYS A 26 4.29 -3.11 -9.91
C LYS A 26 3.71 -2.19 -8.83
N PHE A 27 2.97 -2.76 -7.87
CA PHE A 27 2.40 -2.00 -6.75
C PHE A 27 3.50 -1.56 -5.79
N LYS A 28 4.41 -2.46 -5.41
CA LYS A 28 5.55 -2.14 -4.53
C LYS A 28 6.46 -1.09 -5.17
N LEU A 29 6.75 -1.22 -6.46
CA LEU A 29 7.57 -0.24 -7.17
C LEU A 29 6.92 1.15 -7.19
N ARG A 30 5.62 1.23 -7.50
CA ARG A 30 4.91 2.52 -7.50
C ARG A 30 4.82 3.13 -6.10
N MET A 31 4.63 2.32 -5.07
CA MET A 31 4.67 2.79 -3.68
C MET A 31 6.05 3.34 -3.33
N PHE A 32 7.12 2.61 -3.65
CA PHE A 32 8.49 3.07 -3.42
C PHE A 32 8.78 4.42 -4.09
N CYS A 33 8.45 4.55 -5.38
CA CYS A 33 8.59 5.79 -6.13
C CYS A 33 7.78 6.96 -5.53
N ARG A 34 6.57 6.70 -5.01
CA ARG A 34 5.77 7.72 -4.32
C ARG A 34 6.38 8.17 -3.00
N THR A 35 6.98 7.24 -2.25
CA THR A 35 7.60 7.54 -0.96
C THR A 35 8.92 8.31 -1.14
N THR A 36 9.73 7.97 -2.13
CA THR A 36 11.04 8.61 -2.38
C THR A 36 10.98 9.80 -3.34
N GLY A 37 9.85 10.02 -4.01
CA GLY A 37 9.69 11.02 -5.07
C GLY A 37 10.31 10.63 -6.42
N ALA A 38 10.86 9.42 -6.55
CA ALA A 38 11.47 8.93 -7.79
C ALA A 38 10.42 8.72 -8.91
N ILE A 39 10.81 8.88 -10.17
CA ILE A 39 9.97 8.58 -11.31
C ILE A 39 10.12 7.11 -11.69
N ALA A 40 9.01 6.36 -11.72
CA ALA A 40 9.06 4.96 -12.12
C ALA A 40 9.28 4.83 -13.64
N LEU A 41 10.49 4.44 -14.05
CA LEU A 41 10.84 4.14 -15.45
C LEU A 41 10.22 2.83 -15.99
N CYS A 42 9.10 2.41 -15.40
CA CYS A 42 8.50 1.11 -15.57
C CYS A 42 7.14 1.22 -16.24
N SER A 43 7.09 1.61 -17.51
CA SER A 43 5.94 1.25 -18.33
C SER A 43 6.22 1.33 -19.82
N SER A 44 6.13 0.15 -20.45
CA SER A 44 5.78 -0.13 -21.84
C SER A 44 6.90 -0.80 -22.62
N LYS A 45 6.51 -1.89 -23.31
CA LYS A 45 7.25 -2.67 -24.32
C LYS A 45 7.99 -1.83 -25.39
N LYS A 46 7.84 -0.51 -25.39
CA LYS A 46 8.41 0.47 -26.33
C LYS A 46 9.57 1.31 -25.75
N GLN A 47 9.80 1.26 -24.43
CA GLN A 47 10.77 2.12 -23.73
C GLN A 47 11.73 1.35 -22.81
N LEU A 48 12.17 0.15 -23.21
CA LEU A 48 13.44 -0.38 -22.71
C LEU A 48 14.61 0.28 -23.47
N LYS A 49 14.61 1.61 -23.56
CA LYS A 49 15.84 2.35 -23.84
C LYS A 49 16.49 2.46 -22.47
N LEU A 50 17.57 1.71 -22.25
CA LEU A 50 18.54 1.98 -21.20
C LEU A 50 19.21 3.34 -21.50
N SER A 51 18.43 4.41 -21.51
CA SER A 51 18.95 5.77 -21.51
C SER A 51 19.46 6.05 -20.11
N GLN A 52 20.54 6.82 -20.05
CA GLN A 52 21.08 7.31 -18.79
C GLN A 52 19.95 7.98 -17.99
N PRO A 53 19.70 7.57 -16.73
CA PRO A 53 18.69 8.20 -15.90
C PRO A 53 19.08 9.67 -15.68
N ASN A 54 18.11 10.57 -15.81
CA ASN A 54 18.35 11.98 -15.58
C ASN A 54 18.32 12.27 -14.07
N ALA A 55 19.01 13.33 -13.62
CA ALA A 55 19.02 13.73 -12.21
C ALA A 55 17.61 13.98 -11.67
N ASP A 56 16.71 14.50 -12.51
CA ASP A 56 15.31 14.78 -12.15
C ASP A 56 14.46 13.52 -11.92
N GLU A 57 14.92 12.35 -12.36
CA GLU A 57 14.20 11.07 -12.20
C GLU A 57 14.54 10.36 -10.89
N LEU A 58 15.61 10.80 -10.20
CA LEU A 58 16.10 10.21 -8.96
C LEU A 58 15.27 10.68 -7.76
N GLY A 59 14.94 9.75 -6.88
CA GLY A 59 14.29 10.04 -5.60
C GLY A 59 15.33 10.22 -4.48
N TYR A 60 14.86 10.76 -3.35
CA TYR A 60 15.67 10.97 -2.16
C TYR A 60 15.22 10.05 -1.02
N ALA A 61 16.17 9.58 -0.22
CA ALA A 61 15.94 8.83 1.00
C ALA A 61 17.08 9.13 1.99
N ASP A 62 16.74 9.42 3.25
CA ASP A 62 17.73 9.77 4.28
C ASP A 62 18.65 8.59 4.64
N SER A 63 18.08 7.37 4.69
CA SER A 63 18.84 6.16 4.98
C SER A 63 18.19 4.94 4.31
N VAL A 64 19.00 4.01 3.85
CA VAL A 64 18.56 2.71 3.32
C VAL A 64 19.33 1.61 4.04
N SER A 65 18.63 0.79 4.82
CA SER A 65 19.19 -0.37 5.50
C SER A 65 18.45 -1.65 5.10
N LEU A 66 19.16 -2.77 5.17
CA LEU A 66 18.55 -4.09 5.12
C LEU A 66 18.52 -4.63 6.53
N GLU A 67 17.31 -4.90 7.02
CA GLU A 67 17.13 -5.37 8.39
C GLU A 67 16.16 -6.56 8.40
N ASP A 68 16.50 -7.54 9.22
CA ASP A 68 15.55 -8.56 9.62
C ASP A 68 14.58 -7.92 10.61
N ILE A 69 13.35 -7.71 10.14
CA ILE A 69 12.32 -7.15 10.99
C ILE A 69 12.09 -8.17 12.12
N GLY A 70 12.37 -7.77 13.36
CA GLY A 70 12.10 -8.55 14.57
C GLY A 70 11.48 -7.62 15.61
N GLY A 71 10.20 -7.82 15.90
CA GLY A 71 9.44 -6.94 16.81
C GLY A 71 8.74 -5.76 16.11
N VAL A 72 8.29 -4.80 16.91
CA VAL A 72 7.59 -3.58 16.47
C VAL A 72 8.61 -2.44 16.43
N ARG A 73 8.75 -1.81 15.26
CA ARG A 73 9.59 -0.63 15.06
C ARG A 73 8.71 0.50 14.58
N ASN A 74 8.69 1.59 15.34
CA ASN A 74 8.04 2.83 14.94
C ASN A 74 9.13 3.76 14.40
N GLU A 75 9.14 3.96 13.08
CA GLU A 75 9.98 4.98 12.45
C GLU A 75 9.10 6.21 12.21
N GLU A 76 9.39 7.28 12.94
CA GLU A 76 8.74 8.57 12.70
C GLU A 76 9.46 9.27 11.54
N GLY A 77 8.74 9.44 10.43
CA GLY A 77 9.22 10.17 9.26
C GLY A 77 8.17 11.17 8.78
N ARG A 78 8.60 12.30 8.19
CA ARG A 78 7.72 13.29 7.55
C ARG A 78 7.19 12.82 6.20
N ASN A 79 6.85 11.54 6.08
CA ASN A 79 6.46 10.94 4.81
C ASN A 79 4.94 10.97 4.66
N SER A 80 4.45 11.28 3.45
CA SER A 80 3.02 11.20 3.12
C SER A 80 2.50 9.76 3.01
N VAL A 81 3.37 8.77 3.23
CA VAL A 81 3.09 7.34 3.11
C VAL A 81 3.46 6.67 4.42
N ALA A 82 2.48 6.04 5.07
CA ALA A 82 2.69 5.16 6.21
C ALA A 82 2.68 3.70 5.74
N ILE A 83 3.55 2.87 6.32
CA ILE A 83 3.62 1.43 6.05
C ILE A 83 3.46 0.71 7.39
N ALA A 84 2.44 -0.14 7.49
CA ALA A 84 2.25 -1.03 8.63
C ALA A 84 2.69 -2.44 8.26
N VAL A 85 3.51 -3.06 9.10
CA VAL A 85 3.96 -4.46 8.93
C VAL A 85 3.14 -5.35 9.84
N LEU A 86 2.32 -6.21 9.23
CA LEU A 86 1.50 -7.18 9.95
C LEU A 86 2.28 -8.45 10.22
N ARG A 87 2.12 -9.00 11.44
CA ARG A 87 2.71 -10.29 11.83
C ARG A 87 1.62 -11.20 12.39
N GLY A 88 1.69 -12.47 12.02
CA GLY A 88 0.81 -13.52 12.49
C GLY A 88 1.56 -14.84 12.55
N SER A 89 1.07 -15.78 13.36
CA SER A 89 1.67 -17.11 13.53
C SER A 89 1.41 -18.02 12.34
N THR A 90 0.33 -17.80 11.60
CA THR A 90 -0.05 -18.53 10.39
C THR A 90 -0.48 -17.56 9.29
N ASP A 91 -0.37 -18.00 8.04
CA ASP A 91 -0.81 -17.22 6.88
C ASP A 91 -2.31 -16.91 6.92
N SER A 92 -3.13 -17.79 7.50
CA SER A 92 -4.57 -17.54 7.68
C SER A 92 -4.83 -16.34 8.60
N ILE A 93 -4.13 -16.25 9.73
CA ILE A 93 -4.26 -15.12 10.66
C ILE A 93 -3.77 -13.82 10.01
N LEU A 94 -2.69 -13.90 9.21
CA LEU A 94 -2.19 -12.75 8.46
C LEU A 94 -3.18 -12.22 7.43
N ASP A 95 -3.88 -13.12 6.72
CA ASP A 95 -4.91 -12.73 5.76
C ASP A 95 -6.11 -12.07 6.45
N ASP A 96 -6.59 -12.67 7.55
CA ASP A 96 -7.68 -12.10 8.35
C ASP A 96 -7.31 -10.74 8.96
N LEU A 97 -6.09 -10.61 9.48
CA LEU A 97 -5.57 -9.34 10.02
C LEU A 97 -5.42 -8.28 8.90
N GLY A 98 -4.95 -8.69 7.73
CA GLY A 98 -4.85 -7.82 6.55
C GLY A 98 -6.21 -7.26 6.14
N ARG A 99 -7.24 -8.11 6.12
CA ARG A 99 -8.62 -7.71 5.81
C ARG A 99 -9.18 -6.77 6.88
N ALA A 100 -8.99 -7.08 8.16
CA ALA A 100 -9.46 -6.24 9.26
C ALA A 100 -8.85 -4.82 9.22
N VAL A 101 -7.56 -4.71 8.89
CA VAL A 101 -6.88 -3.42 8.73
C VAL A 101 -7.39 -2.67 7.51
N ASP A 102 -7.58 -3.34 6.37
CA ASP A 102 -8.11 -2.72 5.15
C ASP A 102 -9.53 -2.18 5.37
N ASP A 103 -10.40 -2.96 6.02
CA ASP A 103 -11.76 -2.55 6.40
C ASP A 103 -11.75 -1.34 7.34
N GLY A 104 -10.88 -1.34 8.35
CA GLY A 104 -10.73 -0.23 9.29
C GLY A 104 -10.29 1.07 8.60
N VAL A 105 -9.25 0.99 7.76
CA VAL A 105 -8.74 2.14 7.00
C VAL A 105 -9.79 2.65 6.01
N ASN A 106 -10.50 1.76 5.33
CA ASN A 106 -11.52 2.14 4.36
C ASN A 106 -12.76 2.75 5.04
N THR A 107 -13.12 2.26 6.22
CA THR A 107 -14.17 2.86 7.06
C THR A 107 -13.80 4.28 7.47
N TYR A 108 -12.59 4.47 8.01
CA TYR A 108 -12.11 5.80 8.40
C TYR A 108 -12.03 6.76 7.20
N LYS A 109 -11.53 6.28 6.05
CA LYS A 109 -11.50 7.05 4.79
C LYS A 109 -12.90 7.49 4.37
N SER A 110 -13.91 6.64 4.56
CA SER A 110 -15.31 6.97 4.26
C SER A 110 -15.85 8.02 5.23
N MET A 111 -15.52 7.92 6.52
CA MET A 111 -15.86 8.92 7.53
C MET A 111 -15.22 10.29 7.25
N CYS A 112 -14.01 10.34 6.68
CA CYS A 112 -13.38 11.59 6.28
C CYS A 112 -14.12 12.29 5.13
N ARG A 113 -14.92 11.56 4.33
CA ARG A 113 -15.74 12.14 3.25
C ARG A 113 -17.12 12.58 3.74
N ASP A 114 -17.75 11.78 4.59
CA ASP A 114 -19.03 12.09 5.25
C ASP A 114 -18.96 11.67 6.71
N SER A 115 -19.06 12.65 7.61
CA SER A 115 -18.91 12.45 9.05
C SER A 115 -20.20 12.06 9.76
N ARG A 116 -21.30 11.85 9.03
CA ARG A 116 -22.58 11.42 9.63
C ARG A 116 -22.50 9.96 10.03
N ILE A 117 -22.82 9.68 11.30
CA ILE A 117 -22.82 8.33 11.87
C ILE A 117 -24.26 7.96 12.22
N ILE A 118 -24.58 6.69 12.02
CA ILE A 118 -25.88 6.11 12.36
C ILE A 118 -25.71 5.09 13.50
N PRO A 119 -26.72 4.90 14.36
CA PRO A 119 -26.63 3.91 15.43
C PRO A 119 -26.54 2.49 14.85
N GLY A 120 -25.53 1.73 15.29
CA GLY A 120 -25.27 0.37 14.83
C GLY A 120 -26.13 -0.70 15.51
N ALA A 121 -25.62 -1.92 15.56
CA ALA A 121 -26.29 -3.08 16.19
C ALA A 121 -27.73 -3.32 15.68
N ALA A 122 -27.91 -3.20 14.36
CA ALA A 122 -29.21 -3.32 13.68
C ALA A 122 -30.27 -2.25 14.05
N ALA A 123 -29.93 -1.24 14.87
CA ALA A 123 -30.90 -0.22 15.30
C ALA A 123 -31.46 0.57 14.12
N THR A 124 -30.61 0.90 13.14
CA THR A 124 -31.00 1.56 11.90
C THR A 124 -31.94 0.73 11.05
N GLU A 125 -31.69 -0.55 10.93
CA GLU A 125 -32.49 -1.49 10.15
C GLU A 125 -33.87 -1.68 10.78
N ILE A 126 -33.95 -1.77 12.12
CA ILE A 126 -35.22 -1.87 12.86
C ILE A 126 -36.08 -0.61 12.67
N GLU A 127 -35.48 0.58 12.82
CA GLU A 127 -36.18 1.85 12.65
C GLU A 127 -36.65 2.03 11.20
N LEU A 128 -35.83 1.65 10.22
CA LEU A 128 -36.20 1.70 8.80
C LEU A 128 -37.38 0.75 8.50
N ALA A 129 -37.35 -0.48 9.04
CA ALA A 129 -38.42 -1.45 8.88
C ALA A 129 -39.76 -0.96 9.45
N LYS A 130 -39.72 -0.29 10.62
CA LYS A 130 -40.91 0.33 11.23
C LYS A 130 -41.50 1.41 10.34
N ARG A 131 -40.68 2.33 9.84
CA ARG A 131 -41.12 3.43 8.95
C ARG A 131 -41.69 2.90 7.63
N LEU A 132 -41.07 1.87 7.05
CA LEU A 132 -41.57 1.23 5.84
C LEU A 132 -42.95 0.60 6.05
N LYS A 133 -43.17 -0.04 7.20
CA LYS A 133 -44.48 -0.60 7.56
C LYS A 133 -45.56 0.47 7.69
N GLU A 134 -45.25 1.58 8.37
CA GLU A 134 -46.16 2.71 8.51
C GLU A 134 -46.49 3.36 7.16
N PHE A 135 -45.49 3.50 6.28
CA PHE A 135 -45.67 4.02 4.93
C PHE A 135 -46.56 3.11 4.08
N SER A 136 -46.35 1.78 4.14
CA SER A 136 -47.16 0.81 3.40
C SER A 136 -48.63 0.87 3.79
N LEU A 137 -48.94 1.02 5.08
CA LEU A 137 -50.33 1.16 5.55
C LEU A 137 -50.99 2.44 5.08
N LYS A 138 -50.21 3.52 4.87
CA LYS A 138 -50.72 4.82 4.42
C LYS A 138 -51.10 4.83 2.94
N GLU A 139 -50.40 4.08 2.10
CA GLU A 139 -50.66 4.00 0.65
C GLU A 139 -51.76 2.98 0.28
N THR A 140 -52.17 2.11 1.21
CA THR A 140 -53.18 1.07 0.96
C THR A 140 -54.61 1.46 1.43
N GLY A 141 -54.83 2.73 1.77
CA GLY A 141 -56.14 3.31 2.10
C GLY A 141 -56.43 4.54 1.26
#